data_AF-I2H383-F1
#
_entry.id   AF-I2H383-F1
#
_cell.length_a   1.000
_cell.length_b   1.000
_cell.length_c   1.000
_cell.angle_alpha   90.00
_cell.angle_beta   90.00
_cell.angle_gamma   90.00
#
_symmetry.space_group_name_H-M   'P 1'
#
loop_
_entity.id
_entity.type
_entity.pdbx_description
1 polymer ?
#
loop_
_entity_poly.entity_id
_entity_poly.type
_entity_poly.pdbx_seq_one_letter_code
_entity_poly.pdbx_strand_id
1 'polypeptide(L)'
;MPFNTEFKPVSLKHTTLFKPMKVGKTMVLHRAIIPPLNKMRADPETHILNEELSIEYHGQRSQSPGTMIITEPGNISPEAGGYAGSPVIYSKVQMEVWQKFFSKIHENKSFAWVQLYALGSQASPKFLKANGYKYVSASAGAYIDEIFEKKLRKQIIPKLV
;
A
#
# COMPACT_ATOMS: atom_id res chain seq x y z
N MET A 1 2.79 22.96 -3.01
CA MET A 1 2.45 23.07 -4.45
C MET A 1 1.36 24.10 -4.60
N PRO A 2 1.46 25.02 -5.57
CA PRO A 2 0.37 25.96 -5.88
C PRO A 2 -0.81 25.23 -6.53
N PHE A 3 -1.95 25.91 -6.63
CA PHE A 3 -3.10 25.41 -7.39
C PHE A 3 -2.77 25.28 -8.89
N ASN A 4 -3.38 24.30 -9.57
CA ASN A 4 -3.31 24.18 -11.03
C ASN A 4 -4.16 25.29 -11.67
N THR A 5 -3.52 26.20 -12.41
CA THR A 5 -4.17 27.37 -13.02
C THR A 5 -4.96 27.06 -14.29
N GLU A 6 -4.71 25.91 -14.92
CA GLU A 6 -5.42 25.46 -16.13
C GLU A 6 -6.70 24.69 -15.80
N PHE A 7 -6.79 24.13 -14.59
CA PHE A 7 -7.93 23.34 -14.16
C PHE A 7 -9.12 24.23 -13.84
N LYS A 8 -10.25 23.98 -14.51
CA LYS A 8 -11.54 24.62 -14.23
C LYS A 8 -12.39 23.70 -13.37
N PRO A 9 -12.51 23.94 -12.04
CA PRO A 9 -13.28 23.05 -11.17
C PRO A 9 -14.76 23.07 -11.51
N VAL A 10 -15.37 21.89 -11.58
CA VAL A 10 -16.81 21.71 -11.72
C VAL A 10 -17.36 21.15 -10.41
N SER A 11 -18.43 21.75 -9.91
CA SER A 11 -19.11 21.23 -8.72
C SER A 11 -19.76 19.88 -9.03
N LEU A 12 -19.36 18.84 -8.32
CA LEU A 12 -19.92 17.50 -8.43
C LEU A 12 -21.02 17.22 -7.38
N LYS A 13 -21.39 18.22 -6.55
CA LYS A 13 -22.31 18.09 -5.40
C LYS A 13 -23.65 17.41 -5.76
N HIS A 14 -24.18 17.67 -6.95
CA HIS A 14 -25.48 17.18 -7.40
C HIS A 14 -25.43 15.84 -8.14
N THR A 15 -24.24 15.25 -8.28
CA THR A 15 -24.04 13.96 -8.96
C THR A 15 -24.22 12.77 -8.01
N THR A 16 -24.20 11.56 -8.55
CA THR A 16 -24.18 10.32 -7.76
C THR A 16 -22.93 10.19 -6.88
N LEU A 17 -21.87 10.95 -7.15
CA LEU A 17 -20.63 10.93 -6.37
C LEU A 17 -20.86 11.26 -4.89
N PHE A 18 -21.85 12.11 -4.57
CA PHE A 18 -22.20 12.50 -3.19
C PHE A 18 -23.50 11.83 -2.70
N LYS A 19 -23.87 10.69 -3.28
CA LYS A 19 -24.96 9.85 -2.77
C LYS A 19 -24.37 8.67 -1.97
N PRO A 20 -24.90 8.36 -0.77
CA PRO A 20 -24.46 7.22 0.01
C PRO A 20 -24.49 5.90 -0.78
N MET A 21 -23.64 4.96 -0.37
CA MET A 21 -23.52 3.65 -0.99
C MET A 21 -23.13 2.61 0.07
N LYS A 22 -23.73 1.42 -0.01
CA LYS A 22 -23.31 0.30 0.81
C LYS A 22 -22.11 -0.39 0.17
N VAL A 23 -21.04 -0.62 0.95
CA VAL A 23 -19.85 -1.38 0.54
C VAL A 23 -19.60 -2.43 1.63
N GLY A 24 -19.78 -3.70 1.30
CA GLY A 24 -19.74 -4.79 2.28
C GLY A 24 -20.71 -4.52 3.45
N LYS A 25 -20.15 -4.32 4.65
CA LYS A 25 -20.89 -4.04 5.90
C LYS A 25 -20.97 -2.55 6.26
N THR A 26 -20.33 -1.66 5.50
CA THR A 26 -20.27 -0.22 5.79
C THR A 26 -21.19 0.59 4.88
N MET A 27 -21.70 1.72 5.39
CA MET A 27 -22.40 2.72 4.59
C MET A 27 -21.48 3.94 4.41
N VAL A 28 -20.96 4.13 3.20
CA VAL A 28 -20.15 5.31 2.86
C VAL A 28 -21.08 6.47 2.50
N LEU A 29 -20.69 7.71 2.81
CA LEU A 29 -21.53 8.90 2.58
C LEU A 29 -21.29 9.54 1.21
N HIS A 30 -20.19 9.19 0.55
CA HIS A 30 -19.88 9.56 -0.82
C HIS A 30 -19.08 8.44 -1.50
N ARG A 31 -18.93 8.56 -2.82
CA ARG A 31 -18.27 7.57 -3.69
C ARG A 31 -16.90 8.01 -4.17
N ALA A 32 -16.40 9.16 -3.68
CA ALA A 32 -14.98 9.50 -3.78
C ALA A 32 -14.19 8.62 -2.80
N ILE A 33 -13.36 7.72 -3.33
CA ILE A 33 -12.58 6.77 -2.54
C ILE A 33 -11.10 7.16 -2.55
N ILE A 34 -10.38 6.78 -1.50
CA ILE A 34 -8.92 6.84 -1.49
C ILE A 34 -8.42 5.45 -1.92
N PRO A 35 -7.84 5.31 -3.13
CA PRO A 35 -7.28 4.04 -3.59
C PRO A 35 -6.03 3.67 -2.77
N PRO A 36 -5.53 2.43 -2.87
CA PRO A 36 -4.28 2.07 -2.23
C PRO A 36 -3.12 2.88 -2.82
N LEU A 37 -2.35 3.53 -1.95
CA LEU A 37 -1.20 4.34 -2.35
C LEU A 37 0.00 3.92 -1.50
N ASN A 38 0.93 3.14 -2.07
CA ASN A 38 2.16 2.81 -1.36
C ASN A 38 3.00 4.07 -1.19
N LYS A 39 3.31 4.44 0.06
CA LYS A 39 3.98 5.70 0.38
C LYS A 39 5.47 5.53 0.66
N MET A 40 5.94 4.29 0.80
CA MET A 40 7.35 3.98 1.05
C MET A 40 7.92 4.66 2.31
N ARG A 41 7.12 4.78 3.39
CA ARG A 41 7.55 5.38 4.67
C ARG A 41 7.52 4.41 5.86
N ALA A 42 7.35 3.11 5.61
CA ALA A 42 7.67 2.15 6.64
C ALA A 42 9.16 2.18 6.94
N ASP A 43 9.53 1.83 8.15
CA ASP A 43 10.92 1.67 8.56
C ASP A 43 11.61 0.63 7.64
N PRO A 44 12.78 0.94 7.05
CA PRO A 44 13.38 0.11 6.02
C PRO A 44 13.94 -1.23 6.52
N GLU A 45 14.11 -1.40 7.83
CA GLU A 45 14.65 -2.62 8.44
C GLU A 45 13.53 -3.49 9.02
N THR A 46 12.64 -2.88 9.79
CA THR A 46 11.54 -3.56 10.48
C THR A 46 10.26 -3.65 9.66
N HIS A 47 10.15 -2.82 8.62
CA HIS A 47 8.95 -2.65 7.79
C HIS A 47 7.71 -2.18 8.57
N ILE A 48 7.89 -1.70 9.81
CA ILE A 48 6.80 -1.15 10.62
C ILE A 48 6.45 0.24 10.09
N LEU A 49 5.15 0.54 10.01
CA LEU A 49 4.67 1.88 9.66
C LEU A 49 5.23 2.93 10.62
N ASN A 50 5.65 4.08 10.09
CA ASN A 50 5.96 5.23 10.93
C ASN A 50 4.67 5.70 11.60
N GLU A 51 4.54 5.49 12.91
CA GLU A 51 3.28 5.70 13.64
C GLU A 51 2.79 7.15 13.53
N GLU A 52 3.63 8.13 13.86
CA GLU A 52 3.28 9.55 13.86
C GLU A 52 2.80 10.03 12.49
N LEU A 53 3.63 9.82 11.45
CA LEU A 53 3.33 10.28 10.10
C LEU A 53 2.15 9.53 9.49
N SER A 54 1.99 8.24 9.78
CA SER A 54 0.90 7.44 9.21
C SER A 54 -0.45 7.83 9.82
N ILE A 55 -0.49 8.05 11.14
CA ILE A 55 -1.70 8.50 11.84
C ILE A 55 -2.10 9.90 11.37
N GLU A 56 -1.15 10.84 11.26
CA GLU A 56 -1.43 12.19 10.77
C GLU A 56 -1.93 12.15 9.31
N TYR A 57 -1.18 11.47 8.42
CA TYR A 57 -1.49 11.37 7.00
C TYR A 57 -2.91 10.87 6.75
N HIS A 58 -3.29 9.82 7.47
CA HIS A 58 -4.60 9.20 7.32
C HIS A 58 -5.71 9.90 8.10
N GLY A 59 -5.40 10.56 9.22
CA GLY A 59 -6.31 11.48 9.89
C GLY A 59 -6.75 12.62 8.97
N GLN A 60 -5.81 13.25 8.28
CA GLN A 60 -6.11 14.29 7.28
C GLN A 60 -6.99 13.76 6.14
N ARG A 61 -6.76 12.52 5.70
CA ARG A 61 -7.42 11.90 4.54
C ARG A 61 -8.77 11.26 4.84
N SER A 62 -9.05 11.01 6.11
CA SER A 62 -10.33 10.51 6.59
C SER A 62 -11.25 11.62 7.11
N GLN A 63 -10.83 12.89 7.06
CA GLN A 63 -11.52 14.02 7.67
C GLN A 63 -12.97 14.23 7.19
N SER A 64 -13.31 13.79 5.97
CA SER A 64 -14.67 13.83 5.46
C SER A 64 -15.43 12.58 5.92
N PRO A 65 -16.50 12.70 6.73
CA PRO A 65 -17.22 11.54 7.25
C PRO A 65 -17.74 10.62 6.14
N GLY A 66 -17.68 9.32 6.40
CA GLY A 66 -18.11 8.30 5.45
C GLY A 66 -17.17 8.10 4.26
N THR A 67 -15.91 8.53 4.36
CA THR A 67 -14.89 8.25 3.34
C THR A 67 -14.49 6.78 3.38
N MET A 68 -14.40 6.16 2.20
CA MET A 68 -13.75 4.85 2.04
C MET A 68 -12.27 5.01 1.72
N ILE A 69 -11.42 4.40 2.54
CA ILE A 69 -9.97 4.39 2.37
C ILE A 69 -9.48 2.96 2.19
N ILE A 70 -8.82 2.70 1.07
CA ILE A 70 -8.01 1.50 0.91
C ILE A 70 -6.59 1.86 1.35
N THR A 71 -6.04 1.10 2.30
CA THR A 71 -4.75 1.42 2.92
C THR A 71 -3.60 1.32 1.91
N GLU A 72 -2.43 1.79 2.31
CA GLU A 72 -1.20 1.33 1.66
C GLU A 72 -1.04 -0.20 1.78
N PRO A 73 -0.28 -0.84 0.88
CA PRO A 73 -0.25 -2.30 0.78
C PRO A 73 0.42 -2.92 2.00
N GLY A 74 -0.28 -3.81 2.70
CA GLY A 74 0.28 -4.63 3.78
C GLY A 74 0.83 -5.93 3.22
N ASN A 75 2.15 -6.07 3.15
CA ASN A 75 2.80 -7.32 2.74
C ASN A 75 2.45 -8.44 3.74
N ILE A 76 1.94 -9.55 3.22
CA ILE A 76 1.32 -10.62 4.03
C ILE A 76 2.33 -11.54 4.72
N SER A 77 3.59 -11.52 4.28
CA SER A 77 4.69 -12.29 4.86
C SER A 77 6.02 -11.63 4.48
N PRO A 78 7.13 -11.98 5.16
CA PRO A 78 8.46 -11.48 4.80
C PRO A 78 8.83 -11.78 3.33
N GLU A 79 8.52 -13.00 2.86
CA GLU A 79 8.82 -13.44 1.49
C GLU A 79 7.89 -12.85 0.42
N ALA A 80 6.69 -12.40 0.80
CA ALA A 80 5.76 -11.70 -0.08
C ALA A 80 6.17 -10.24 -0.33
N GLY A 81 7.09 -9.72 0.49
CA GLY A 81 7.67 -8.39 0.37
C GLY A 81 8.74 -8.29 -0.72
N GLY A 82 9.60 -7.28 -0.61
CA GLY A 82 10.59 -6.97 -1.65
C GLY A 82 11.01 -5.51 -1.70
N TYR A 83 10.37 -4.64 -0.91
CA TYR A 83 10.70 -3.22 -0.82
C TYR A 83 10.91 -2.80 0.63
N ALA A 84 12.08 -2.22 0.93
CA ALA A 84 12.45 -1.78 2.29
C ALA A 84 11.38 -0.87 2.92
N GLY A 85 10.92 0.16 2.21
CA GLY A 85 9.94 1.12 2.77
C GLY A 85 8.47 0.68 2.72
N SER A 86 8.14 -0.52 2.27
CA SER A 86 6.75 -1.00 2.17
C SER A 86 6.33 -1.68 3.48
N PRO A 87 5.12 -1.40 4.00
CA PRO A 87 4.71 -1.97 5.27
C PRO A 87 4.30 -3.43 5.15
N VAL A 88 4.18 -4.06 6.31
CA VAL A 88 3.88 -5.48 6.53
C VAL A 88 2.73 -5.61 7.53
N ILE A 89 2.01 -6.74 7.48
CA ILE A 89 0.81 -6.96 8.31
C ILE A 89 0.69 -8.41 8.80
N TYR A 90 1.78 -8.98 9.32
CA TYR A 90 1.80 -10.38 9.77
C TYR A 90 2.23 -10.56 11.23
N SER A 91 2.88 -9.56 11.86
CA SER A 91 3.35 -9.64 13.24
C SER A 91 2.47 -8.84 14.20
N LYS A 92 2.48 -9.21 15.48
CA LYS A 92 1.74 -8.49 16.53
C LYS A 92 2.18 -7.03 16.65
N VAL A 93 3.48 -6.79 16.63
CA VAL A 93 4.07 -5.43 16.73
C VAL A 93 3.62 -4.55 15.57
N GLN A 94 3.55 -5.09 14.35
CA GLN A 94 3.03 -4.35 13.20
C GLN A 94 1.54 -4.02 13.40
N MET A 95 0.76 -4.99 13.90
CA MET A 95 -0.66 -4.82 14.14
C MET A 95 -0.99 -3.74 15.18
N GLU A 96 -0.14 -3.54 16.19
CA GLU A 96 -0.33 -2.46 17.18
C GLU A 96 -0.34 -1.07 16.52
N VAL A 97 0.55 -0.84 15.56
CA VAL A 97 0.57 0.43 14.80
C VAL A 97 -0.63 0.51 13.85
N TRP A 98 -0.95 -0.57 13.14
CA TRP A 98 -2.14 -0.62 12.27
C TRP A 98 -3.44 -0.35 13.05
N GLN A 99 -3.57 -0.83 14.29
CA GLN A 99 -4.74 -0.57 15.13
C GLN A 99 -4.91 0.92 15.43
N LYS A 100 -3.86 1.62 15.84
CA LYS A 100 -3.91 3.08 16.08
C LYS A 100 -4.31 3.84 14.82
N PHE A 101 -3.76 3.43 13.69
CA PHE A 101 -4.12 3.93 12.38
C PHE A 101 -5.61 3.74 12.04
N PHE A 102 -6.18 2.54 12.24
CA PHE A 102 -7.60 2.28 12.02
C PHE A 102 -8.48 3.08 12.98
N SER A 103 -8.10 3.17 14.26
CA SER A 103 -8.80 3.97 15.26
C SER A 103 -8.94 5.42 14.79
N LYS A 104 -7.86 6.02 14.27
CA LYS A 104 -7.92 7.40 13.77
C LYS A 104 -8.90 7.59 12.61
N ILE A 105 -8.97 6.64 11.68
CA ILE A 105 -9.94 6.67 10.57
C ILE A 105 -11.37 6.56 11.11
N HIS A 106 -11.61 5.65 12.06
CA HIS A 106 -12.93 5.43 12.63
C HIS A 106 -13.41 6.59 13.51
N GLU A 107 -12.52 7.27 14.25
CA GLU A 107 -12.82 8.51 14.98
C GLU A 107 -13.40 9.59 14.05
N ASN A 108 -12.88 9.68 12.83
CA ASN A 108 -13.39 10.59 11.79
C ASN A 108 -14.67 10.10 11.10
N LYS A 109 -15.28 9.01 11.59
CA LYS A 109 -16.47 8.35 11.00
C LYS A 109 -16.25 7.91 9.55
N SER A 110 -15.02 7.56 9.21
CA SER A 110 -14.63 7.01 7.92
C SER A 110 -14.25 5.54 8.07
N PHE A 111 -13.95 4.85 6.98
CA PHE A 111 -13.80 3.40 6.95
C PHE A 111 -12.52 2.98 6.21
N ALA A 112 -11.88 1.89 6.66
CA ALA A 112 -10.62 1.39 6.12
C ALA A 112 -10.73 -0.05 5.59
N TRP A 113 -10.07 -0.33 4.47
CA TRP A 113 -9.88 -1.67 3.89
C TRP A 113 -8.40 -1.89 3.63
N VAL A 114 -7.84 -2.99 4.13
CA VAL A 114 -6.42 -3.29 3.89
C VAL A 114 -6.23 -3.90 2.51
N GLN A 115 -5.31 -3.34 1.72
CA GLN A 115 -4.80 -4.02 0.53
C GLN A 115 -3.76 -5.05 0.94
N LEU A 116 -4.10 -6.34 0.87
CA LEU A 116 -3.14 -7.43 1.06
C LEU A 116 -2.25 -7.55 -0.17
N TYR A 117 -0.94 -7.65 0.04
CA TYR A 117 0.02 -7.56 -1.05
C TYR A 117 1.06 -8.67 -1.03
N ALA A 118 1.34 -9.18 -2.23
CA ALA A 118 2.40 -10.13 -2.53
C ALA A 118 3.03 -9.75 -3.87
N LEU A 119 4.31 -9.37 -3.87
CA LEU A 119 4.95 -8.73 -5.02
C LEU A 119 5.22 -9.68 -6.20
N GLY A 120 5.50 -10.95 -5.92
CA GLY A 120 5.90 -11.90 -6.94
C GLY A 120 7.08 -11.38 -7.77
N SER A 121 6.90 -11.32 -9.09
CA SER A 121 7.95 -10.93 -10.02
C SER A 121 8.43 -9.48 -9.89
N GLN A 122 7.65 -8.62 -9.22
CA GLN A 122 8.02 -7.22 -8.97
C GLN A 122 8.94 -7.05 -7.75
N ALA A 123 9.11 -8.10 -6.94
CA ALA A 123 9.95 -8.04 -5.75
C ALA A 123 11.41 -7.76 -6.12
N SER A 124 12.10 -6.96 -5.29
CA SER A 124 13.53 -6.68 -5.52
C SER A 124 14.36 -7.95 -5.33
N PRO A 125 15.06 -8.42 -6.37
CA PRO A 125 15.95 -9.58 -6.29
C PRO A 125 17.02 -9.46 -5.21
N LYS A 126 17.59 -8.25 -5.08
CA LYS A 126 18.60 -7.92 -4.07
C LYS A 126 18.03 -8.03 -2.66
N PHE A 127 16.81 -7.53 -2.44
CA PHE A 127 16.14 -7.60 -1.14
C PHE A 127 15.91 -9.06 -0.74
N LEU A 128 15.34 -9.86 -1.64
CA LEU A 128 15.04 -11.25 -1.36
C LEU A 128 16.32 -12.04 -1.09
N LYS A 129 17.37 -11.87 -1.91
CA LYS A 129 18.67 -12.52 -1.69
C LYS A 129 19.30 -12.13 -0.36
N ALA A 130 19.29 -10.85 0.02
CA ALA A 130 19.86 -10.38 1.27
C ALA A 130 19.16 -11.00 2.51
N ASN A 131 17.87 -11.32 2.38
CA ASN A 131 17.05 -11.89 3.45
C ASN A 131 16.83 -13.41 3.31
N GLY A 132 17.48 -14.07 2.34
CA GLY A 132 17.36 -15.52 2.15
C GLY A 132 16.02 -16.00 1.57
N TYR A 133 15.23 -15.11 0.95
CA TYR A 133 13.94 -15.45 0.35
C TYR A 133 14.06 -15.82 -1.13
N LYS A 134 13.14 -16.65 -1.60
CA LYS A 134 13.05 -17.06 -3.01
C LYS A 134 12.41 -15.96 -3.85
N TYR A 135 12.93 -15.75 -5.05
CA TYR A 135 12.24 -14.96 -6.06
C TYR A 135 11.16 -15.82 -6.73
N VAL A 136 9.90 -15.41 -6.57
CA VAL A 136 8.73 -16.20 -6.99
C VAL A 136 7.95 -15.46 -8.07
N SER A 137 7.38 -16.23 -8.99
CA SER A 137 6.51 -15.77 -10.07
C SER A 137 5.62 -16.95 -10.49
N ALA A 138 4.65 -16.70 -11.38
CA ALA A 138 3.81 -17.76 -11.96
C ALA A 138 4.61 -18.72 -12.87
N SER A 139 5.70 -18.25 -13.48
CA SER A 139 6.50 -19.04 -14.43
C SER A 139 7.99 -18.79 -14.22
N ALA A 140 8.80 -19.81 -14.51
CA ALA A 140 10.26 -19.67 -14.62
C ALA A 140 10.61 -19.23 -16.06
N GLY A 141 11.42 -18.17 -16.20
CA GLY A 141 11.93 -17.71 -17.49
C GLY A 141 11.08 -16.67 -18.23
N ALA A 142 9.95 -16.23 -17.65
CA ALA A 142 9.18 -15.09 -18.15
C ALA A 142 9.41 -13.88 -17.24
N TYR A 143 10.01 -12.83 -17.79
CA TYR A 143 10.41 -11.62 -17.05
C TYR A 143 9.68 -10.39 -17.57
N ILE A 144 9.65 -9.33 -16.75
CA ILE A 144 8.99 -8.06 -17.08
C ILE A 144 9.55 -7.49 -18.38
N ASP A 145 10.88 -7.52 -18.50
CA ASP A 145 11.63 -7.15 -19.69
C ASP A 145 13.04 -7.78 -19.65
N GLU A 146 13.78 -7.67 -20.76
CA GLU A 146 15.14 -8.20 -20.88
C GLU A 146 16.16 -7.52 -19.95
N ILE A 147 15.95 -6.24 -19.61
CA ILE A 147 16.86 -5.47 -18.74
C ILE A 147 16.77 -6.03 -17.33
N PHE A 148 15.54 -6.25 -16.86
CA PHE A 148 15.22 -6.85 -15.59
C PHE A 148 15.73 -8.28 -15.52
N GLU A 149 15.54 -9.08 -16.57
CA GLU A 149 16.10 -10.43 -16.65
C GLU A 149 17.62 -10.41 -16.46
N LYS A 150 18.35 -9.59 -17.23
CA LYS A 150 19.81 -9.48 -17.13
C LYS A 150 20.25 -9.08 -15.71
N LYS A 151 19.51 -8.19 -15.06
CA LYS A 151 19.75 -7.77 -13.67
C LYS A 151 19.47 -8.91 -12.69
N LEU A 152 18.35 -9.61 -12.84
CA LEU A 152 17.95 -10.75 -12.02
C LEU A 152 19.00 -11.86 -12.09
N ARG A 153 19.43 -12.24 -13.30
CA ARG A 153 20.45 -13.27 -13.52
C ARG A 153 21.76 -12.92 -12.84
N LYS A 154 22.21 -11.66 -12.90
CA LYS A 154 23.41 -11.19 -12.19
C LYS A 154 23.28 -11.22 -10.67
N GLN A 155 22.07 -10.99 -10.14
CA GLN A 155 21.84 -10.84 -8.71
C GLN A 155 21.51 -12.17 -8.01
N ILE A 156 20.69 -13.02 -8.62
CA ILE A 156 20.14 -14.24 -8.00
C ILE A 156 20.88 -15.50 -8.45
N ILE A 157 21.24 -15.62 -9.72
CA ILE A 157 21.94 -16.83 -10.20
C ILE A 157 23.42 -16.66 -9.82
N PRO A 158 24.00 -17.56 -9.01
CA PRO A 158 25.45 -17.55 -8.82
C PRO A 158 26.09 -17.67 -10.20
N LYS A 159 27.20 -16.97 -10.44
CA LYS A 159 28.08 -17.36 -11.55
C LYS A 159 28.40 -18.84 -11.32
N LEU A 160 27.86 -19.73 -12.15
CA LEU A 160 28.41 -21.06 -12.32
C LEU A 160 29.79 -20.84 -12.94
N VAL A 161 30.79 -20.77 -12.09
CA VAL A 161 32.20 -20.98 -12.43
C VAL A 161 32.72 -21.99 -11.42
#